data_AF-A0A7Z0VIW5-F1
#
_entry.id   AF-A0A7Z0VIW5-F1
#
_cell.length_a   1.000
_cell.length_b   1.000
_cell.length_c   1.000
_cell.angle_alpha   90.00
_cell.angle_beta   90.00
_cell.angle_gamma   90.00
#
_symmetry.space_group_name_H-M   'P 1'
#
loop_
_entity.id
_entity.type
_entity.pdbx_description
1 polymer ?
#
loop_
_entity_poly.entity_id
_entity_poly.type
_entity_poly.pdbx_seq_one_letter_code
_entity_poly.pdbx_strand_id
1 'polypeptide(L)'
;MDDLNSRHQTEFHLKSTFWLSVTAATLILPFAFYHLTHQHVGIGIGAVITSLSLYLVAWSCHKKTYKTIYTFVWLTPFTTLFVAYLTNLLGITGTYWCYSTLILYYFMMSERQAWISNIIFALVNIPLVWHLFETHEAIRFTVTFSLVSAYSAIFLHIIAIQYSELQKMAITDKLTDVYNRTLLKDSLEQAIHQANRTNTAFTLIIMDVDHFKKINDELAGC
;
A
#
# COMPACT_ATOMS: atom_id res chain seq x y z
N MET A 1 2.76 -19.06 -12.64
CA MET A 1 3.65 -18.51 -11.59
C MET A 1 3.44 -17.01 -11.43
N ASP A 2 3.46 -16.22 -12.52
CA ASP A 2 3.21 -14.76 -12.46
C ASP A 2 1.81 -14.36 -11.97
N ASP A 3 0.77 -15.15 -12.29
CA ASP A 3 -0.63 -14.80 -11.96
C ASP A 3 -1.00 -14.98 -10.48
N LEU A 4 -0.38 -15.93 -9.77
CA LEU A 4 -0.60 -16.11 -8.32
C LEU A 4 0.14 -15.04 -7.49
N ASN A 5 1.37 -14.74 -7.91
CA ASN A 5 2.23 -13.75 -7.27
C ASN A 5 1.59 -12.34 -7.36
N SER A 6 1.06 -11.99 -8.53
CA SER A 6 0.33 -10.73 -8.75
C SER A 6 -0.94 -10.63 -7.88
N ARG A 7 -1.67 -11.73 -7.69
CA ARG A 7 -2.95 -11.75 -6.94
C ARG A 7 -2.77 -11.50 -5.45
N HIS A 8 -1.76 -12.12 -4.85
CA HIS A 8 -1.42 -11.97 -3.44
C HIS A 8 -0.81 -10.60 -3.14
N GLN A 9 0.07 -10.10 -4.01
CA GLN A 9 0.62 -8.75 -3.91
C GLN A 9 -0.49 -7.68 -4.01
N THR A 10 -1.48 -7.92 -4.88
CA THR A 10 -2.69 -7.09 -4.98
C THR A 10 -3.53 -7.16 -3.71
N GLU A 11 -3.68 -8.33 -3.08
CA GLU A 11 -4.44 -8.47 -1.84
C GLU A 11 -3.78 -7.77 -0.65
N PHE A 12 -2.46 -7.87 -0.50
CA PHE A 12 -1.71 -7.14 0.52
C PHE A 12 -1.87 -5.64 0.34
N HIS A 13 -1.66 -5.14 -0.88
CA HIS A 13 -1.82 -3.72 -1.20
C HIS A 13 -3.25 -3.22 -0.93
N LEU A 14 -4.28 -4.01 -1.26
CA LEU A 14 -5.67 -3.66 -0.97
C LEU A 14 -5.96 -3.58 0.53
N LYS A 15 -5.43 -4.54 1.32
CA LYS A 15 -5.61 -4.55 2.78
C LYS A 15 -4.88 -3.40 3.46
N SER A 16 -3.63 -3.13 3.08
CA SER A 16 -2.87 -2.01 3.63
C SER A 16 -3.54 -0.66 3.29
N THR A 17 -3.91 -0.48 2.02
CA THR A 17 -4.63 0.71 1.54
C THR A 17 -5.94 0.92 2.30
N PHE A 18 -6.72 -0.15 2.51
CA PHE A 18 -7.97 -0.09 3.26
C PHE A 18 -7.76 0.42 4.69
N TRP A 19 -6.87 -0.21 5.46
CA TRP A 19 -6.68 0.17 6.86
C TRP A 19 -6.08 1.55 7.03
N LEU A 20 -5.13 1.93 6.18
CA LEU A 20 -4.52 3.27 6.20
C LEU A 20 -5.54 4.36 5.83
N SER A 21 -6.36 4.13 4.82
CA SER A 21 -7.38 5.11 4.41
C SER A 21 -8.46 5.29 5.48
N VAL A 22 -8.94 4.21 6.11
CA VAL A 22 -9.91 4.31 7.22
C VAL A 22 -9.32 5.06 8.41
N THR A 23 -8.12 4.67 8.86
CA THR A 23 -7.46 5.31 10.01
C THR A 23 -7.18 6.79 9.76
N ALA A 24 -6.60 7.14 8.62
CA ALA A 24 -6.36 8.53 8.25
C ALA A 24 -7.68 9.33 8.13
N ALA A 25 -8.70 8.77 7.47
CA ALA A 25 -10.00 9.44 7.34
C ALA A 25 -10.67 9.71 8.68
N THR A 26 -10.61 8.76 9.63
CA THR A 26 -11.16 8.90 10.98
C THR A 26 -10.40 9.95 11.79
N LEU A 27 -9.06 9.95 11.73
CA LEU A 27 -8.24 10.91 12.49
C LEU A 27 -8.34 12.35 11.97
N ILE A 28 -8.66 12.55 10.69
CA ILE A 28 -8.86 13.88 10.09
C ILE A 28 -10.20 14.50 10.50
N LEU A 29 -11.23 13.71 10.85
CA LEU A 29 -12.58 14.23 11.15
C LEU A 29 -12.63 15.21 12.32
N PRO A 30 -12.01 14.95 13.50
CA PRO A 30 -11.99 15.94 14.59
C PRO A 30 -11.31 17.25 14.19
N PHE A 31 -10.22 17.17 13.42
CA PHE A 31 -9.53 18.36 12.89
C PHE A 31 -10.44 19.16 11.95
N ALA A 32 -11.17 18.47 11.06
CA ALA A 32 -12.14 19.10 10.18
C ALA A 32 -13.26 19.80 10.96
N PHE A 33 -13.85 19.11 11.95
CA PHE A 33 -14.92 19.66 12.79
C PHE A 33 -14.47 20.87 13.62
N TYR A 34 -13.27 20.80 14.19
CA TYR A 34 -12.68 21.91 14.93
C TYR A 34 -12.55 23.17 14.06
N HIS A 35 -12.01 23.03 12.84
CA HIS A 35 -11.84 24.17 11.94
C HIS A 35 -13.15 24.72 11.35
N LEU A 36 -14.17 23.87 11.17
CA LEU A 36 -15.51 24.30 10.76
C LEU A 36 -16.20 25.17 11.82
N THR A 37 -15.94 24.92 13.09
CA THR A 37 -16.65 25.57 14.20
C THR A 37 -15.94 26.81 14.75
N HIS A 38 -14.61 26.89 14.67
CA HIS A 38 -13.87 27.91 15.41
C HIS A 38 -13.31 29.06 14.57
N GLN A 39 -12.69 28.87 13.39
CA GLN A 39 -12.01 30.01 12.71
C GLN A 39 -11.89 29.96 11.16
N HIS A 40 -11.67 28.81 10.52
CA HIS A 40 -11.36 28.75 9.08
C HIS A 40 -12.16 27.68 8.35
N VAL A 41 -13.33 28.08 7.86
CA VAL A 41 -14.27 27.19 7.15
C VAL A 41 -13.60 26.52 5.95
N GLY A 42 -12.72 27.22 5.22
CA GLY A 42 -11.97 26.64 4.08
C GLY A 42 -11.09 25.44 4.45
N ILE A 43 -10.41 25.51 5.60
CA ILE A 43 -9.59 24.39 6.12
C ILE A 43 -10.49 23.22 6.49
N GLY A 44 -11.60 23.49 7.18
CA GLY A 44 -12.59 22.49 7.56
C GLY A 44 -13.16 21.77 6.33
N ILE A 45 -13.57 22.50 5.31
CA ILE A 45 -14.10 21.94 4.06
C ILE A 45 -13.06 21.06 3.37
N GLY A 46 -11.82 21.53 3.21
CA GLY A 46 -10.77 20.73 2.55
C GLY A 46 -10.41 19.46 3.33
N ALA A 47 -10.43 19.52 4.67
CA ALA A 47 -10.22 18.36 5.53
C ALA A 47 -11.38 17.35 5.41
N VAL A 48 -12.64 17.81 5.33
CA VAL A 48 -13.80 16.95 5.05
C VAL A 48 -13.67 16.29 3.67
N ILE A 49 -13.30 17.04 2.62
CA ILE A 49 -13.10 16.50 1.27
C ILE A 49 -12.00 15.43 1.28
N THR A 50 -10.90 15.66 2.01
CA THR A 50 -9.83 14.69 2.18
C THR A 50 -10.34 13.41 2.85
N SER A 51 -11.05 13.55 3.98
CA SER A 51 -11.60 12.41 4.73
C SER A 51 -12.62 11.60 3.90
N LEU A 52 -13.54 12.27 3.20
CA LEU A 52 -14.49 11.61 2.30
C LEU A 52 -13.79 10.89 1.15
N SER A 53 -12.77 11.51 0.54
CA SER A 53 -11.97 10.90 -0.52
C SER A 53 -11.27 9.62 -0.05
N LEU A 54 -10.72 9.64 1.17
CA LEU A 54 -10.09 8.46 1.77
C LEU A 54 -11.12 7.37 2.11
N TYR A 55 -12.31 7.72 2.61
CA TYR A 55 -13.38 6.74 2.79
C TYR A 55 -13.88 6.13 1.47
N LEU A 56 -13.94 6.91 0.39
CA LEU A 56 -14.28 6.39 -0.94
C LEU A 56 -13.22 5.40 -1.44
N VAL A 57 -11.94 5.66 -1.15
CA VAL A 57 -10.86 4.69 -1.42
C VAL A 57 -11.04 3.43 -0.58
N ALA A 58 -11.25 3.55 0.73
CA ALA A 58 -11.50 2.41 1.62
C ALA A 58 -12.68 1.55 1.11
N TRP A 59 -13.78 2.20 0.75
CA TRP A 59 -14.96 1.53 0.21
C TRP A 59 -14.67 0.82 -1.11
N SER A 60 -13.88 1.44 -2.00
CA SER A 60 -13.46 0.83 -3.26
C SER A 60 -12.55 -0.39 -3.04
N CYS A 61 -11.69 -0.35 -2.01
CA CYS A 61 -10.89 -1.51 -1.60
C CYS A 61 -11.77 -2.65 -1.07
N HIS A 62 -12.77 -2.33 -0.23
CA HIS A 62 -13.72 -3.30 0.29
C HIS A 62 -14.52 -4.00 -0.82
N LYS A 63 -14.96 -3.26 -1.84
CA LYS A 63 -15.64 -3.80 -3.02
C LYS A 63 -14.72 -4.47 -4.04
N LYS A 64 -13.41 -4.51 -3.81
CA LYS A 64 -12.39 -5.02 -4.75
C LYS A 64 -12.43 -4.34 -6.14
N THR A 65 -12.96 -3.11 -6.21
CA THR A 65 -13.02 -2.29 -7.45
C THR A 65 -11.94 -1.22 -7.50
N TYR A 66 -11.07 -1.18 -6.49
CA TYR A 66 -10.00 -0.21 -6.34
C TYR A 66 -9.02 -0.23 -7.52
N LYS A 67 -8.76 0.96 -8.08
CA LYS A 67 -7.72 1.17 -9.08
C LYS A 67 -6.87 2.36 -8.65
N THR A 68 -5.56 2.14 -8.57
CA THR A 68 -4.60 3.16 -8.10
C THR A 68 -4.61 4.42 -8.96
N ILE A 69 -4.94 4.31 -10.25
CA ILE A 69 -5.00 5.46 -11.18
C ILE A 69 -5.99 6.54 -10.71
N TYR A 70 -7.15 6.18 -10.14
CA TYR A 70 -8.13 7.16 -9.67
C TYR A 70 -7.63 7.89 -8.43
N THR A 71 -7.00 7.16 -7.51
CA THR A 71 -6.31 7.73 -6.34
C THR A 71 -5.21 8.67 -6.78
N PHE A 72 -4.37 8.26 -7.74
CA PHE A 72 -3.28 9.08 -8.27
C PHE A 72 -3.78 10.41 -8.87
N VAL A 73 -4.75 10.34 -9.78
CA VAL A 73 -5.26 11.51 -10.51
C VAL A 73 -6.01 12.49 -9.60
N TRP A 74 -6.71 12.00 -8.59
CA TRP A 74 -7.50 12.84 -7.68
C TRP A 74 -6.72 13.30 -6.45
N LEU A 75 -6.19 12.36 -5.65
CA LEU A 75 -5.61 12.69 -4.34
C LEU A 75 -4.29 13.45 -4.47
N THR A 76 -3.47 13.16 -5.49
CA THR A 76 -2.17 13.84 -5.65
C THR A 76 -2.33 15.35 -5.82
N PRO A 77 -3.02 15.86 -6.86
CA PRO A 77 -3.14 17.31 -7.03
C PRO A 77 -3.93 17.94 -5.89
N PHE A 78 -5.00 17.29 -5.43
CA PHE A 78 -5.84 17.83 -4.37
C PHE A 78 -5.06 18.02 -3.05
N THR A 79 -4.39 16.97 -2.56
CA THR A 79 -3.64 17.07 -1.30
C THR A 79 -2.39 17.93 -1.44
N THR A 80 -1.74 17.97 -2.62
CA THR A 80 -0.62 18.90 -2.88
C THR A 80 -1.06 20.35 -2.73
N LEU A 81 -2.15 20.74 -3.39
CA LEU A 81 -2.68 22.11 -3.34
C LEU A 81 -3.27 22.43 -1.97
N PHE A 82 -3.95 21.46 -1.34
CA PHE A 82 -4.54 21.66 -0.02
C PHE A 82 -3.46 21.87 1.04
N VAL A 83 -2.39 21.07 1.05
CA VAL A 83 -1.28 21.27 2.00
C VAL A 83 -0.53 22.57 1.73
N ALA A 84 -0.35 22.96 0.46
CA ALA A 84 0.19 24.28 0.13
C ALA A 84 -0.69 25.41 0.68
N TYR A 85 -2.02 25.29 0.57
CA TYR A 85 -2.99 26.23 1.15
C TYR A 85 -2.93 26.26 2.68
N LEU A 86 -2.83 25.10 3.34
CA LEU A 86 -2.64 25.01 4.79
C LEU A 86 -1.34 25.68 5.23
N THR A 87 -0.26 25.50 4.48
CA THR A 87 1.05 26.08 4.78
C THR A 87 1.03 27.61 4.68
N ASN A 88 0.30 28.17 3.71
CA ASN A 88 0.11 29.61 3.60
C ASN A 88 -0.72 30.20 4.76
N LEU A 89 -1.76 29.48 5.22
CA LEU A 89 -2.68 30.00 6.24
C LEU A 89 -2.21 29.75 7.67
N LEU A 90 -1.70 28.57 7.96
CA LEU A 90 -1.32 28.12 9.30
C LEU A 90 0.19 28.25 9.57
N GLY A 91 0.94 28.74 8.57
CA GLY A 91 2.39 28.85 8.63
C GLY A 91 3.07 27.50 8.81
N ILE A 92 4.05 27.44 9.72
CA ILE A 92 4.87 26.24 9.96
C ILE A 92 4.01 25.04 10.33
N THR A 93 2.92 25.23 11.09
CA THR A 93 2.04 24.12 11.50
C THR A 93 1.34 23.44 10.32
N GLY A 94 1.12 24.15 9.21
CA GLY A 94 0.57 23.58 7.98
C GLY A 94 1.51 22.54 7.34
N THR A 95 2.82 22.68 7.54
CA THR A 95 3.83 21.79 6.95
C THR A 95 3.82 20.38 7.54
N TYR A 96 3.28 20.18 8.74
CA TYR A 96 3.22 18.86 9.38
C TYR A 96 2.34 17.87 8.60
N TRP A 97 1.38 18.36 7.83
CA TRP A 97 0.52 17.53 6.99
C TRP A 97 1.27 16.90 5.80
N CYS A 98 2.41 17.48 5.38
CA CYS A 98 3.26 16.91 4.34
C CYS A 98 3.71 15.48 4.65
N TYR A 99 4.04 15.19 5.91
CA TYR A 99 4.54 13.87 6.31
C TYR A 99 3.46 12.79 6.20
N SER A 100 2.24 13.09 6.65
CA SER A 100 1.09 12.18 6.54
C SER A 100 0.72 11.91 5.08
N THR A 101 0.72 12.95 4.23
CA THR A 101 0.42 12.81 2.80
C THR A 101 1.46 11.94 2.08
N LEU A 102 2.75 12.12 2.42
CA LEU A 102 3.82 11.35 1.79
C LEU A 102 3.68 9.86 2.05
N ILE A 103 3.41 9.47 3.30
CA ILE A 103 3.19 8.07 3.67
C ILE A 103 2.00 7.50 2.88
N LEU A 104 0.90 8.25 2.75
CA LEU A 104 -0.27 7.78 2.00
C LEU A 104 0.03 7.51 0.53
N TYR A 105 0.84 8.33 -0.15
CA TYR A 105 1.20 8.08 -1.55
C TYR A 105 1.92 6.75 -1.74
N TYR A 106 2.92 6.51 -0.90
CA TYR A 106 3.76 5.33 -0.96
C TYR A 106 2.96 4.05 -0.72
N PHE A 107 2.01 4.05 0.22
CA PHE A 107 1.22 2.85 0.52
C PHE A 107 -0.03 2.63 -0.34
N MET A 108 -0.61 3.71 -0.88
CA MET A 108 -1.87 3.62 -1.64
C MET A 108 -1.64 3.54 -3.16
N MET A 109 -0.48 3.93 -3.66
CA MET A 109 -0.20 3.99 -5.10
C MET A 109 0.86 2.96 -5.48
N SER A 110 0.90 2.62 -6.78
CA SER A 110 2.02 1.82 -7.29
C SER A 110 3.34 2.58 -7.15
N GLU A 111 4.46 1.86 -7.06
CA GLU A 111 5.78 2.45 -6.84
C GLU A 111 6.09 3.62 -7.79
N ARG A 112 5.81 3.45 -9.10
CA ARG A 112 5.99 4.51 -10.10
C ARG A 112 5.08 5.71 -9.83
N GLN A 113 3.81 5.48 -9.49
CA GLN A 113 2.85 6.55 -9.22
C GLN A 113 3.23 7.30 -7.95
N ALA A 114 3.63 6.60 -6.89
CA ALA A 114 4.07 7.20 -5.64
C ALA A 114 5.28 8.13 -5.83
N TRP A 115 6.30 7.70 -6.59
CA TRP A 115 7.45 8.54 -6.92
C TRP A 115 7.05 9.80 -7.69
N ILE A 116 6.17 9.67 -8.70
CA ILE A 116 5.67 10.81 -9.46
C ILE A 116 4.90 11.77 -8.53
N SER A 117 3.99 11.25 -7.70
CA SER A 117 3.22 12.06 -6.75
C SER A 117 4.11 12.77 -5.75
N ASN A 118 5.15 12.09 -5.24
CA ASN A 118 6.10 12.67 -4.31
C ASN A 118 6.93 13.79 -4.96
N ILE A 119 7.41 13.60 -6.20
CA ILE A 119 8.12 14.63 -6.95
C ILE A 119 7.23 15.84 -7.19
N ILE A 120 5.99 15.64 -7.65
CA ILE A 120 5.01 16.72 -7.85
C ILE A 120 4.78 17.47 -6.54
N PHE A 121 4.57 16.74 -5.45
CA PHE A 121 4.32 17.31 -4.13
C PHE A 121 5.50 18.14 -3.63
N ALA A 122 6.73 17.63 -3.80
CA ALA A 122 7.97 18.30 -3.43
C ALA A 122 8.21 19.57 -4.24
N LEU A 123 8.00 19.52 -5.57
CA LEU A 123 8.17 20.66 -6.47
C LEU A 123 7.23 21.84 -6.13
N VAL A 124 6.09 21.57 -5.50
CA VAL A 124 5.17 22.63 -5.04
C VAL A 124 5.52 23.07 -3.62
N ASN A 125 5.63 22.15 -2.68
CA ASN A 125 5.69 22.50 -1.26
C ASN A 125 7.09 22.93 -0.80
N ILE A 126 8.18 22.39 -1.37
CA ILE A 126 9.53 22.81 -0.97
C ILE A 126 9.76 24.27 -1.36
N PRO A 127 9.60 24.70 -2.62
CA PRO A 127 9.82 26.12 -2.96
C PRO A 127 8.90 27.06 -2.18
N LEU A 128 7.66 26.64 -1.92
CA LEU A 128 6.71 27.41 -1.12
C LEU A 128 7.23 27.63 0.32
N VAL A 129 7.73 26.57 0.97
CA VAL A 129 8.32 26.65 2.31
C VAL A 129 9.53 27.59 2.32
N TRP A 130 10.41 27.51 1.33
CA TRP A 130 11.57 28.39 1.21
C TRP A 130 11.21 29.85 0.94
N HIS A 131 10.04 30.10 0.34
CA HIS A 131 9.55 31.45 0.10
C HIS A 131 8.86 32.05 1.32
N LEU A 132 8.11 31.23 2.08
CA LEU A 132 7.27 31.70 3.18
C LEU A 132 7.98 31.74 4.54
N PHE A 133 8.99 30.89 4.76
CA PHE A 133 9.61 30.72 6.07
C PHE A 133 11.08 31.09 6.07
N GLU A 134 11.59 31.39 7.27
CA GLU A 134 13.02 31.65 7.46
C GLU A 134 13.88 30.44 7.06
N THR A 135 15.12 30.73 6.65
CA THR A 135 16.05 29.72 6.14
C THR A 135 16.24 28.54 7.09
N HIS A 136 16.22 28.77 8.40
CA HIS A 136 16.40 27.70 9.38
C HIS A 136 15.22 26.71 9.42
N GLU A 137 13.98 27.19 9.31
CA GLU A 137 12.78 26.35 9.24
C GLU A 137 12.67 25.65 7.88
N ALA A 138 13.03 26.34 6.79
CA ALA A 138 13.03 25.77 5.45
C ALA A 138 14.04 24.63 5.29
N ILE A 139 15.25 24.78 5.85
CA ILE A 139 16.26 23.72 5.86
C ILE A 139 15.77 22.52 6.66
N ARG A 140 15.23 22.74 7.88
CA ARG A 140 14.69 21.65 8.72
C ARG A 140 13.62 20.87 7.97
N PHE A 141 12.63 21.54 7.40
CA PHE A 141 11.57 20.92 6.62
C PHE A 141 12.11 20.14 5.43
N THR A 142 13.04 20.71 4.67
CA THR A 142 13.60 20.06 3.47
C THR A 142 14.35 18.78 3.85
N VAL A 143 15.17 18.83 4.90
CA VAL A 143 15.92 17.66 5.40
C VAL A 143 14.97 16.58 5.91
N THR A 144 14.00 16.92 6.76
CA THR A 144 13.06 15.93 7.30
C THR A 144 12.15 15.35 6.23
N PHE A 145 11.68 16.17 5.28
CA PHE A 145 10.90 15.71 4.13
C PHE A 145 11.69 14.71 3.28
N SER A 146 12.94 15.03 2.94
CA SER A 146 13.81 14.13 2.18
C SER A 146 14.10 12.83 2.92
N LEU A 147 14.33 12.88 4.23
CA LEU A 147 14.55 11.68 5.06
C LEU A 147 13.30 10.79 5.08
N VAL A 148 12.13 11.36 5.36
CA VAL A 148 10.86 10.60 5.42
C VAL A 148 10.51 10.03 4.05
N SER A 149 10.78 10.76 2.96
CA SER A 149 10.68 10.26 1.59
C SER A 149 11.60 9.08 1.32
N ALA A 150 12.88 9.20 1.67
CA ALA A 150 13.88 8.16 1.44
C ALA A 150 13.55 6.89 2.24
N TYR A 151 13.22 7.04 3.53
CA TYR A 151 12.83 5.91 4.37
C TYR A 151 11.57 5.22 3.88
N SER A 152 10.55 5.98 3.46
CA SER A 152 9.31 5.39 2.92
C SER A 152 9.58 4.59 1.65
N ALA A 153 10.42 5.12 0.75
CA ALA A 153 10.80 4.43 -0.47
C ALA A 153 11.61 3.15 -0.20
N ILE A 154 12.62 3.22 0.68
CA ILE A 154 13.44 2.08 1.08
C ILE A 154 12.56 1.02 1.73
N PHE A 155 11.69 1.42 2.66
CA PHE A 155 10.82 0.51 3.40
C PHE A 155 9.87 -0.25 2.47
N LEU A 156 9.26 0.43 1.51
CA LEU A 156 8.41 -0.23 0.52
C LEU A 156 9.17 -1.17 -0.41
N HIS A 157 10.37 -0.77 -0.83
CA HIS A 157 11.22 -1.63 -1.64
C HIS A 157 11.59 -2.91 -0.88
N ILE A 158 11.95 -2.79 0.40
CA ILE A 158 12.25 -3.93 1.27
C ILE A 158 11.01 -4.81 1.45
N ILE A 159 9.84 -4.24 1.73
CA ILE A 159 8.59 -5.00 1.85
C ILE A 159 8.29 -5.77 0.57
N ALA A 160 8.43 -5.14 -0.59
CA ALA A 160 8.19 -5.79 -1.87
C ALA A 160 9.12 -7.00 -2.08
N ILE A 161 10.39 -6.86 -1.74
CA ILE A 161 11.37 -7.95 -1.81
C ILE A 161 11.02 -9.08 -0.82
N GLN A 162 10.84 -8.75 0.46
CA GLN A 162 10.54 -9.75 1.50
C GLN A 162 9.25 -10.51 1.20
N TYR A 163 8.24 -9.83 0.67
CA TYR A 163 7.00 -10.47 0.26
C TYR A 163 7.23 -11.46 -0.87
N SER A 164 8.08 -11.13 -1.85
CA SER A 164 8.44 -12.05 -2.93
C SER A 164 9.19 -13.29 -2.43
N GLU A 165 10.04 -13.15 -1.41
CA GLU A 165 10.79 -14.26 -0.81
C GLU A 165 9.91 -15.15 0.07
N LEU A 166 9.07 -14.55 0.93
CA LEU A 166 8.09 -15.27 1.73
C LEU A 166 7.17 -16.11 0.85
N GLN A 167 6.77 -15.59 -0.31
CA GLN A 167 5.98 -16.37 -1.26
C GLN A 167 6.73 -17.56 -1.83
N LYS A 168 7.99 -17.39 -2.26
CA LYS A 168 8.82 -18.51 -2.76
C LYS A 168 8.92 -19.63 -1.71
N MET A 169 9.11 -19.27 -0.44
CA MET A 169 9.16 -20.22 0.66
C MET A 169 7.79 -20.81 1.04
N ALA A 170 6.69 -20.07 0.78
CA ALA A 170 5.33 -20.50 1.09
C ALA A 170 4.69 -21.36 0.00
N ILE A 171 5.35 -21.55 -1.16
CA ILE A 171 4.87 -22.42 -2.24
C ILE A 171 5.67 -23.71 -2.40
N THR A 172 6.91 -23.78 -1.89
CA THR A 172 7.73 -24.99 -1.93
C THR A 172 7.83 -25.65 -0.56
N ASP A 173 7.76 -26.97 -0.53
CA ASP A 173 8.09 -27.77 0.65
C ASP A 173 9.62 -27.79 0.81
N LYS A 174 10.10 -27.34 1.98
CA LYS A 174 11.52 -27.14 2.24
C LYS A 174 12.34 -28.45 2.20
N LEU A 175 11.69 -29.60 2.38
CA LEU A 175 12.37 -30.91 2.41
C LEU A 175 12.56 -31.50 1.01
N THR A 176 11.67 -31.16 0.07
CA THR A 176 11.62 -31.78 -1.26
C THR A 176 11.77 -30.81 -2.42
N ASP A 177 11.70 -29.49 -2.16
CA ASP A 177 11.64 -28.40 -3.15
C ASP A 177 10.46 -28.52 -4.15
N VAL A 178 9.53 -29.44 -3.88
CA VAL A 178 8.29 -29.63 -4.63
C VAL A 178 7.23 -28.67 -4.12
N TYR A 179 6.27 -28.30 -4.98
CA TYR A 179 5.15 -27.48 -4.57
C TYR A 179 4.37 -28.08 -3.40
N ASN A 180 4.07 -27.24 -2.42
CA ASN A 180 3.39 -27.68 -1.21
C ASN A 180 1.90 -27.92 -1.44
N ARG A 181 1.26 -28.54 -0.44
CA ARG A 181 -0.15 -28.91 -0.48
C ARG A 181 -1.10 -27.73 -0.67
N THR A 182 -0.70 -26.52 -0.27
CA THR A 182 -1.47 -25.29 -0.46
C THR A 182 -1.55 -24.96 -1.95
N LEU A 183 -0.43 -24.97 -2.66
CA LEU A 183 -0.40 -24.70 -4.10
C LEU A 183 -1.12 -25.81 -4.91
N LEU A 184 -1.01 -27.08 -4.48
CA LEU A 184 -1.76 -28.18 -5.07
C LEU A 184 -3.27 -27.91 -5.04
N LYS A 185 -3.80 -27.47 -3.90
CA LYS A 185 -5.22 -27.19 -3.72
C LYS A 185 -5.69 -26.06 -4.64
N ASP A 186 -4.96 -24.95 -4.65
CA ASP A 186 -5.30 -23.79 -5.48
C ASP A 186 -5.24 -24.13 -6.98
N SER A 187 -4.23 -24.91 -7.39
CA SER A 187 -4.08 -25.36 -8.78
C SER A 187 -5.20 -26.31 -9.20
N LEU A 188 -5.65 -27.18 -8.29
CA LEU A 188 -6.76 -28.09 -8.53
C LEU A 188 -8.09 -27.33 -8.68
N GLU A 189 -8.36 -26.35 -7.82
CA GLU A 189 -9.55 -25.50 -7.93
C GLU A 189 -9.56 -24.73 -9.26
N GLN A 190 -8.43 -24.18 -9.67
CA GLN A 190 -8.29 -23.53 -10.98
C GLN A 190 -8.53 -24.50 -12.14
N ALA A 191 -7.96 -25.71 -12.09
CA ALA A 191 -8.16 -26.74 -13.11
C ALA A 191 -9.63 -27.17 -13.22
N ILE A 192 -10.34 -27.31 -12.10
CA ILE A 192 -11.78 -27.60 -12.06
C ILE A 192 -12.59 -26.46 -12.68
N HIS A 193 -12.30 -25.20 -12.31
CA HIS A 193 -12.98 -24.05 -12.88
C HIS A 193 -12.73 -23.90 -14.39
N GLN A 194 -11.49 -24.14 -14.82
CA GLN A 194 -11.13 -24.14 -16.23
C GLN A 194 -11.87 -25.25 -16.98
N ALA A 195 -11.83 -26.49 -16.49
CA ALA A 195 -12.52 -27.64 -17.06
C ALA A 195 -14.03 -27.39 -17.22
N ASN A 196 -14.67 -26.80 -16.21
CA ASN A 196 -16.10 -26.43 -16.28
C ASN A 196 -16.38 -25.35 -17.33
N ARG A 197 -15.45 -24.41 -17.55
CA ARG A 197 -15.63 -23.31 -18.52
C ARG A 197 -15.31 -23.73 -19.96
N THR A 198 -14.29 -24.56 -20.17
CA THR A 198 -13.83 -24.97 -21.51
C THR A 198 -14.31 -26.36 -21.90
N ASN A 199 -15.02 -27.06 -21.02
CA ASN A 199 -15.52 -28.42 -21.22
C ASN A 199 -14.39 -29.42 -21.56
N THR A 200 -13.23 -29.22 -20.94
CA THR A 200 -12.01 -30.01 -21.15
C THR A 200 -11.72 -30.88 -19.93
N ALA A 201 -11.41 -32.16 -20.13
CA ALA A 201 -11.02 -33.06 -19.06
C ALA A 201 -9.61 -32.74 -18.52
N PHE A 202 -9.38 -33.03 -17.23
CA PHE A 202 -8.05 -33.01 -16.61
C PHE A 202 -7.84 -34.28 -15.76
N THR A 203 -6.58 -34.59 -15.48
CA THR A 203 -6.20 -35.78 -14.69
C THR A 203 -5.40 -35.35 -13.46
N LEU A 204 -5.73 -35.93 -12.30
CA LEU A 204 -4.97 -35.78 -11.07
C LEU A 204 -4.27 -37.11 -10.75
N ILE A 205 -2.96 -37.08 -10.54
CA ILE A 205 -2.16 -38.23 -10.12
C ILE A 205 -1.70 -37.98 -8.69
N ILE A 206 -2.01 -38.90 -7.79
CA ILE A 206 -1.55 -38.90 -6.40
C ILE A 206 -0.64 -40.12 -6.24
N MET A 207 0.57 -39.90 -5.74
CA MET A 207 1.54 -40.95 -5.44
C MET A 207 1.89 -40.88 -3.96
N ASP A 208 1.93 -42.03 -3.30
CA ASP A 208 2.38 -42.19 -1.91
C ASP A 208 3.60 -43.11 -1.88
N VAL A 209 4.51 -42.90 -0.93
CA VAL A 209 5.74 -43.71 -0.82
C VAL A 209 5.49 -44.85 0.15
N ASP A 210 5.44 -46.08 -0.39
CA ASP A 210 5.27 -47.28 0.42
C ASP A 210 6.41 -47.48 1.43
N HIS A 211 6.06 -47.93 2.64
CA HIS A 211 7.00 -48.26 3.72
C HIS A 211 7.92 -47.11 4.21
N PHE A 212 7.57 -45.84 3.94
CA PHE A 212 8.36 -44.67 4.35
C PHE A 212 8.71 -44.64 5.84
N LYS A 213 7.80 -45.10 6.71
CA LYS A 213 8.03 -45.19 8.17
C LYS A 213 9.22 -46.09 8.53
N LYS A 214 9.36 -47.24 7.85
CA LYS A 214 10.45 -48.20 8.11
C LYS A 214 11.82 -47.62 7.74
N ILE A 215 11.88 -46.91 6.61
CA ILE A 215 13.09 -46.23 6.15
C ILE A 215 13.49 -45.11 7.13
N ASN A 216 12.52 -44.32 7.61
CA ASN A 216 12.79 -43.26 8.58
C ASN A 216 13.21 -43.81 9.94
N ASP A 217 12.63 -44.92 10.38
CA ASP A 217 13.01 -45.61 11.63
C ASP A 217 14.41 -46.25 11.53
N GLU A 218 14.84 -46.73 10.35
CA GLU A 218 16.18 -47.26 10.09
C GLU A 218 17.26 -46.17 9.93
N LEU A 219 16.91 -44.99 9.41
CA LEU A 219 17.85 -43.89 9.16
C LEU A 219 17.96 -42.87 10.32
N ALA A 220 16.90 -42.65 11.11
CA ALA A 220 16.89 -41.68 12.22
C ALA A 220 17.38 -42.27 13.56
N GLY A 221 17.76 -43.55 13.59
CA GLY A 221 18.14 -44.29 14.78
C GLY A 221 19.65 -44.48 15.02
N CYS A 222 20.50 -43.50 14.66
CA CYS A 222 21.91 -43.46 15.05
C CYS A 222 22.32 -42.06 15.55
#